data_AF-A0A0P9UXW1-F1
#
_entry.id   AF-A0A0P9UXW1-F1
#
_cell.length_a   1.000
_cell.length_b   1.000
_cell.length_c   1.000
_cell.angle_alpha   90.00
_cell.angle_beta   90.00
_cell.angle_gamma   90.00
#
_symmetry.space_group_name_H-M   'P 1'
#
loop_
_entity.id
_entity.type
_entity.pdbx_description
1 polymer ?
#
loop_
_entity_poly.entity_id
_entity_poly.type
_entity_poly.pdbx_seq_one_letter_code
_entity_poly.pdbx_strand_id
1 'polypeptide(L)'
;MLVASSLGAAAFQRGLGGVHAIAQSLGALYDQHHGLLNAILLPYVLEANRSVLLKQMDDLAAYLRLPTPGFTGVMDWLLALREQIGIAHTLGEIGIDDRDAERVGRMAFADGCSHTNPIRHSAEAYAQIFSRAVKGL
;
A
#
# COMPACT_ATOMS: atom_id res chain seq x y z
N MET A 1 0.24 -1.42 20.90
CA MET A 1 0.91 -1.05 19.63
C MET A 1 2.37 -1.49 19.57
N LEU A 2 3.23 -1.13 20.53
CA LEU A 2 4.68 -1.42 20.47
C LEU A 2 5.03 -2.89 20.15
N VAL A 3 4.44 -3.85 20.89
CA VAL A 3 4.68 -5.29 20.65
C VAL A 3 4.25 -5.71 19.24
N ALA A 4 3.07 -5.27 18.79
CA ALA A 4 2.56 -5.58 17.47
C ALA A 4 3.45 -4.99 16.35
N SER A 5 3.93 -3.76 16.50
CA SER A 5 4.87 -3.16 15.55
C SER A 5 6.21 -3.91 15.51
N SER A 6 6.71 -4.37 16.65
CA SER A 6 7.95 -5.18 16.70
C SER A 6 7.78 -6.55 16.03
N LEU A 7 6.62 -7.20 16.20
CA LEU A 7 6.29 -8.44 15.49
C LEU A 7 6.17 -8.20 13.98
N GLY A 8 5.60 -7.06 13.56
CA GLY A 8 5.61 -6.63 12.16
C GLY A 8 7.03 -6.49 11.61
N ALA A 9 7.95 -5.94 12.39
CA ALA A 9 9.36 -5.83 12.02
C ALA A 9 10.09 -7.16 11.87
N ALA A 10 9.74 -8.14 12.70
CA ALA A 10 10.22 -9.51 12.53
C ALA A 10 9.66 -10.16 11.25
N ALA A 11 8.39 -9.90 10.91
CA ALA A 11 7.75 -10.45 9.72
C ALA A 11 8.35 -9.89 8.42
N PHE A 12 8.55 -8.57 8.33
CA PHE A 12 9.05 -7.94 7.09
C PHE A 12 10.53 -8.20 6.80
N GLN A 13 11.27 -8.90 7.68
CA GLN A 13 12.60 -9.41 7.32
C GLN A 13 12.57 -10.32 6.08
N ARG A 14 11.41 -10.85 5.71
CA ARG A 14 11.17 -11.59 4.47
C ARG A 14 10.99 -10.72 3.22
N GLY A 15 10.93 -9.40 3.39
CA GLY A 15 10.59 -8.44 2.35
C GLY A 15 9.32 -7.66 2.67
N LEU A 16 9.04 -6.68 1.81
CA LEU A 16 7.90 -5.76 1.94
C LEU A 16 7.06 -5.83 0.66
N GLY A 17 7.29 -4.93 -0.29
CA GLY A 17 6.61 -4.93 -1.58
C GLY A 17 6.34 -3.52 -2.12
N GLY A 18 5.35 -3.44 -3.01
CA GLY A 18 5.03 -2.24 -3.78
C GLY A 18 4.61 -1.02 -2.95
N VAL A 19 4.01 -1.24 -1.76
CA VAL A 19 3.60 -0.14 -0.87
C VAL A 19 4.83 0.68 -0.46
N HIS A 20 5.88 0.02 0.03
CA HIS A 20 7.10 0.70 0.48
C HIS A 20 7.87 1.29 -0.70
N ALA A 21 7.94 0.56 -1.83
CA ALA A 21 8.62 1.03 -3.03
C ALA A 21 8.06 2.39 -3.53
N ILE A 22 6.72 2.52 -3.58
CA ILE A 22 6.07 3.79 -3.93
C ILE A 22 6.26 4.80 -2.78
N ALA A 23 6.04 4.42 -1.53
CA ALA A 23 6.14 5.33 -0.38
C ALA A 23 7.54 5.95 -0.21
N GLN A 24 8.61 5.20 -0.44
CA GLN A 24 10.00 5.70 -0.40
C GLN A 24 10.28 6.67 -1.54
N SER A 25 9.77 6.37 -2.73
CA SER A 25 9.84 7.28 -3.89
C SER A 25 9.14 8.61 -3.60
N LEU A 26 7.93 8.56 -3.04
CA LEU A 26 7.17 9.76 -2.68
C LEU A 26 7.80 10.52 -1.51
N GLY A 27 8.32 9.83 -0.50
CA GLY A 27 9.06 10.45 0.60
C GLY A 27 10.26 11.24 0.10
N ALA A 28 11.00 10.70 -0.88
CA ALA A 28 12.14 11.38 -1.48
C ALA A 28 11.75 12.60 -2.36
N LEU A 29 10.56 12.61 -2.95
CA LEU A 29 10.10 13.67 -3.87
C LEU A 29 9.30 14.78 -3.17
N TYR A 30 8.53 14.43 -2.14
CA TYR A 30 7.53 15.32 -1.54
C TYR A 30 7.72 15.57 -0.04
N ASP A 31 8.77 15.00 0.58
CA ASP A 31 9.09 15.16 2.01
C ASP A 31 7.92 14.84 2.96
N GLN A 32 7.18 13.77 2.64
CA GLN A 32 6.01 13.33 3.40
C GLN A 32 6.35 12.19 4.37
N HIS A 33 5.61 12.14 5.48
CA HIS A 33 5.82 11.12 6.52
C HIS A 33 5.59 9.70 5.99
N HIS A 34 6.59 8.84 6.16
CA HIS A 34 6.59 7.48 5.61
C HIS A 34 5.37 6.63 6.04
N GLY A 35 4.98 6.70 7.31
CA GLY A 35 3.81 5.96 7.82
C GLY A 35 2.50 6.40 7.16
N LEU A 36 2.33 7.71 6.93
CA LEU A 36 1.16 8.27 6.25
C LEU A 36 1.09 7.80 4.80
N LEU A 37 2.20 7.89 4.05
CA LEU A 37 2.26 7.43 2.67
C LEU A 37 1.92 5.94 2.55
N ASN A 38 2.50 5.09 3.40
CA ASN A 38 2.18 3.65 3.40
C ASN A 38 0.69 3.40 3.67
N ALA A 39 0.09 4.13 4.62
CA ALA A 39 -1.32 3.96 4.97
C ALA A 39 -2.25 4.38 3.81
N ILE A 40 -1.93 5.45 3.09
CA ILE A 40 -2.69 5.89 1.92
C ILE A 40 -2.55 4.90 0.76
N LEU A 41 -1.33 4.42 0.50
CA LEU A 41 -1.01 3.56 -0.66
C LEU A 41 -1.49 2.11 -0.50
N LEU A 42 -1.60 1.61 0.73
CA LEU A 42 -1.91 0.20 1.02
C LEU A 42 -3.10 -0.36 0.23
N PRO A 43 -4.31 0.22 0.24
CA PRO A 43 -5.45 -0.34 -0.51
C PRO A 43 -5.20 -0.43 -2.02
N TYR A 44 -4.53 0.57 -2.61
CA TYR A 44 -4.28 0.61 -4.05
C TYR A 44 -3.31 -0.49 -4.48
N VAL A 45 -2.29 -0.77 -3.67
CA VAL A 45 -1.34 -1.86 -3.94
C VAL A 45 -1.97 -3.22 -3.65
N LEU A 46 -2.80 -3.35 -2.62
CA LEU A 46 -3.56 -4.58 -2.37
C LEU A 46 -4.46 -4.91 -3.56
N GLU A 47 -5.17 -3.92 -4.11
CA GLU A 47 -6.01 -4.09 -5.30
C GLU A 47 -5.18 -4.50 -6.53
N ALA A 48 -4.02 -3.85 -6.75
CA ALA A 48 -3.11 -4.23 -7.82
C ALA A 48 -2.54 -5.66 -7.67
N ASN A 49 -2.49 -6.18 -6.44
CA ASN A 49 -2.03 -7.53 -6.12
C ASN A 49 -3.18 -8.53 -5.94
N ARG A 50 -4.44 -8.14 -6.14
CA ARG A 50 -5.63 -8.90 -5.72
C ARG A 50 -5.65 -10.35 -6.20
N SER A 51 -5.23 -10.60 -7.44
CA SER A 51 -5.25 -11.94 -8.07
C SER A 51 -4.43 -13.00 -7.33
N VAL A 52 -3.41 -12.60 -6.56
CA VAL A 52 -2.50 -13.52 -5.85
C VAL A 52 -2.63 -13.46 -4.32
N LEU A 53 -3.58 -12.66 -3.81
CA LEU A 53 -3.78 -12.45 -2.37
C LEU A 53 -5.04 -13.11 -1.80
N LEU A 54 -5.90 -13.72 -2.64
CA LEU A 54 -7.22 -14.21 -2.20
C LEU A 54 -7.12 -15.13 -0.97
N LYS A 55 -6.26 -16.16 -1.02
CA LYS A 55 -6.09 -17.09 0.09
C LYS A 55 -5.57 -16.39 1.36
N GLN A 56 -4.55 -15.55 1.23
CA GLN A 56 -3.96 -14.84 2.36
C GLN A 56 -4.97 -13.88 2.99
N MET A 57 -5.86 -13.30 2.20
CA MET A 57 -6.94 -12.44 2.71
C MET A 57 -8.05 -13.23 3.39
N ASP A 58 -8.36 -14.46 2.94
CA ASP A 58 -9.25 -15.36 3.68
C ASP A 58 -8.68 -15.69 5.06
N ASP A 59 -7.39 -16.07 5.12
CA ASP A 59 -6.70 -16.38 6.37
C ASP A 59 -6.66 -15.15 7.30
N LEU A 60 -6.38 -13.96 6.75
CA LEU A 60 -6.34 -12.71 7.51
C LEU A 60 -7.72 -12.28 8.02
N ALA A 61 -8.77 -12.39 7.20
CA ALA A 61 -10.15 -12.08 7.60
C ALA A 61 -10.60 -12.99 8.76
N ALA A 62 -10.26 -14.28 8.70
CA ALA A 62 -10.54 -15.23 9.77
C ALA A 62 -9.77 -14.87 11.06
N TYR A 63 -8.48 -14.52 10.95
CA TYR A 63 -7.66 -14.13 12.09
C TYR A 63 -8.19 -12.86 12.79
N LEU A 64 -8.63 -11.88 12.00
CA LEU A 64 -9.22 -10.63 12.48
C LEU A 64 -10.70 -10.78 12.90
N ARG A 65 -11.31 -11.95 12.69
CA ARG A 65 -12.73 -12.25 12.97
C ARG A 65 -13.67 -11.25 12.29
N LEU A 66 -13.37 -10.93 11.03
CA LEU A 66 -14.19 -9.99 10.25
C LEU A 66 -15.54 -10.63 9.88
N PRO A 67 -16.63 -9.83 9.84
CA PRO A 67 -17.97 -10.34 9.50
C PRO A 67 -18.07 -10.75 8.03
N THR A 68 -17.32 -10.07 7.16
CA THR A 68 -17.18 -10.41 5.74
C THR A 68 -15.85 -11.14 5.53
N PRO A 69 -15.83 -12.32 4.90
CA PRO A 69 -14.60 -13.04 4.63
C PRO A 69 -13.82 -12.46 3.45
N GLY A 70 -12.56 -12.89 3.33
CA GLY A 70 -11.73 -12.69 2.16
C GLY A 70 -11.32 -11.25 1.88
N PHE A 71 -10.87 -11.03 0.64
CA PHE A 71 -10.28 -9.76 0.21
C PHE A 71 -11.20 -8.55 0.47
N THR A 72 -12.49 -8.67 0.14
CA THR A 72 -13.46 -7.59 0.34
C THR A 72 -13.58 -7.22 1.81
N GLY A 73 -13.72 -8.20 2.71
CA GLY A 73 -13.83 -7.93 4.14
C GLY A 73 -12.59 -7.24 4.73
N VAL A 74 -11.40 -7.67 4.32
CA VAL A 74 -10.14 -7.02 4.74
C VAL A 74 -10.04 -5.59 4.18
N MET A 75 -10.43 -5.37 2.91
CA MET A 75 -10.41 -4.05 2.29
C MET A 75 -11.37 -3.09 3.01
N ASP A 76 -12.61 -3.50 3.25
CA ASP A 76 -13.62 -2.71 3.94
C ASP A 76 -13.15 -2.33 5.36
N TRP A 77 -12.63 -3.32 6.10
CA TRP A 77 -12.06 -3.10 7.43
C TRP A 77 -10.88 -2.12 7.40
N LEU A 78 -9.98 -2.26 6.42
CA LEU A 78 -8.83 -1.37 6.27
C LEU A 78 -9.26 0.08 5.98
N LEU A 79 -10.23 0.28 5.09
CA LEU A 79 -10.75 1.61 4.76
C LEU A 79 -11.44 2.26 5.96
N ALA A 80 -12.27 1.50 6.69
CA ALA A 80 -12.92 1.98 7.91
C ALA A 80 -11.90 2.33 9.01
N LEU A 81 -10.86 1.51 9.19
CA LEU A 81 -9.80 1.80 10.16
C LEU A 81 -9.06 3.10 9.83
N ARG A 82 -8.73 3.32 8.54
CA ARG A 82 -8.08 4.55 8.07
C ARG A 82 -8.93 5.78 8.38
N GLU A 83 -10.23 5.72 8.08
CA GLU A 83 -11.17 6.80 8.38
C GLU A 83 -11.24 7.07 9.90
N GLN A 84 -11.38 6.02 10.72
CA GLN A 84 -11.46 6.15 12.19
C GLN A 84 -10.24 6.83 12.81
N ILE A 85 -9.04 6.64 12.25
CA ILE A 85 -7.80 7.21 12.78
C ILE A 85 -7.34 8.46 12.01
N GLY A 86 -8.17 8.98 11.09
CA GLY A 86 -7.92 10.24 10.39
C GLY A 86 -6.84 10.19 9.30
N ILE A 87 -6.69 9.05 8.62
CA ILE A 87 -5.81 8.93 7.45
C ILE A 87 -6.57 9.35 6.19
N ALA A 88 -5.99 10.28 5.42
CA ALA A 88 -6.50 10.70 4.12
C ALA A 88 -6.76 9.51 3.18
N HIS A 89 -7.80 9.60 2.34
CA HIS A 89 -8.15 8.51 1.42
C HIS A 89 -7.26 8.48 0.18
N THR A 90 -6.85 9.65 -0.27
CA THR A 90 -6.04 9.86 -1.48
C THR A 90 -4.77 10.65 -1.19
N LEU A 91 -3.80 10.56 -2.09
CA LEU A 91 -2.62 11.43 -2.06
C LEU A 91 -2.97 12.88 -2.47
N GLY A 92 -4.04 13.08 -3.24
CA GLY A 92 -4.55 14.40 -3.60
C GLY A 92 -4.97 15.23 -2.39
N GLU A 93 -5.59 14.59 -1.38
CA GLU A 93 -5.97 15.23 -0.12
C GLU A 93 -4.79 15.78 0.69
N ILE A 94 -3.58 15.25 0.48
CA ILE A 94 -2.35 15.74 1.12
C ILE A 94 -1.48 16.60 0.17
N GLY A 95 -2.07 17.05 -0.94
CA GLY A 95 -1.44 18.00 -1.86
C GLY A 95 -0.49 17.39 -2.89
N ILE A 96 -0.54 16.06 -3.12
CA ILE A 96 0.24 15.40 -4.16
C ILE A 96 -0.63 15.18 -5.40
N ASP A 97 -0.14 15.61 -6.56
CA ASP A 97 -0.76 15.33 -7.87
C ASP A 97 -0.02 14.24 -8.65
N ASP A 98 -0.54 13.85 -9.82
CA ASP A 98 -0.01 12.76 -10.62
C ASP A 98 1.03 13.18 -11.67
N ARG A 99 1.57 14.41 -11.61
CA ARG A 99 2.52 14.93 -12.61
C ARG A 99 3.81 14.12 -12.67
N ASP A 100 4.28 13.61 -11.52
CA ASP A 100 5.49 12.79 -11.44
C ASP A 100 5.24 11.28 -11.62
N ALA A 101 4.07 10.86 -12.13
CA ALA A 101 3.70 9.44 -12.13
C ALA A 101 4.72 8.53 -12.81
N GLU A 102 5.23 8.92 -13.99
CA GLU A 102 6.27 8.14 -14.67
C GLU A 102 7.57 8.06 -13.87
N ARG A 103 7.94 9.16 -13.19
CA ARG A 103 9.15 9.22 -12.36
C ARG A 103 9.00 8.32 -11.14
N VAL A 104 7.87 8.41 -10.44
CA VAL A 104 7.52 7.55 -9.30
C VAL A 104 7.50 6.09 -9.73
N GLY A 105 6.93 5.76 -10.89
CA GLY A 105 6.91 4.41 -11.43
C GLY A 105 8.31 3.82 -11.63
N ARG A 106 9.23 4.58 -12.24
CA ARG A 106 10.63 4.15 -12.42
C ARG A 106 11.38 4.01 -11.10
N MET A 107 11.19 4.94 -10.17
CA MET A 107 11.83 4.89 -8.85
C MET A 107 11.33 3.68 -8.05
N ALA A 108 10.02 3.46 -8.02
CA ALA A 108 9.42 2.31 -7.34
C ALA A 108 9.85 0.98 -7.96
N PHE A 109 9.98 0.89 -9.29
CA PHE A 109 10.51 -0.30 -9.95
C PHE A 109 11.98 -0.59 -9.58
N ALA A 110 12.79 0.44 -9.44
CA ALA A 110 14.20 0.31 -9.06
C ALA A 110 14.40 0.04 -7.56
N ASP A 111 13.38 0.30 -6.72
CA ASP A 111 13.46 0.14 -5.28
C ASP A 111 13.59 -1.34 -4.87
N GLY A 112 14.46 -1.59 -3.88
CA GLY A 112 14.73 -2.93 -3.37
C GLY A 112 13.50 -3.68 -2.85
N CYS A 113 12.54 -2.96 -2.25
CA CYS A 113 11.30 -3.54 -1.71
C CYS A 113 10.42 -4.12 -2.82
N SER A 114 10.46 -3.54 -4.03
CA SER A 114 9.64 -3.96 -5.17
C SER A 114 9.92 -5.39 -5.61
N HIS A 115 11.17 -5.86 -5.44
CA HIS A 115 11.58 -7.22 -5.79
C HIS A 115 10.86 -8.31 -5.00
N THR A 116 10.33 -7.96 -3.82
CA THR A 116 9.60 -8.87 -2.93
C THR A 116 8.09 -8.71 -3.03
N ASN A 117 7.59 -7.82 -3.90
CA ASN A 117 6.16 -7.72 -4.17
C ASN A 117 5.67 -9.02 -4.85
N PRO A 118 4.52 -9.59 -4.45
CA PRO A 118 4.07 -10.89 -4.96
C PRO A 118 3.75 -10.88 -6.46
N ILE A 119 3.46 -9.71 -7.03
CA ILE A 119 3.43 -9.50 -8.48
C ILE A 119 4.60 -8.59 -8.86
N ARG A 120 5.43 -9.03 -9.80
CA ARG A 120 6.50 -8.18 -10.33
C ARG A 120 5.91 -7.15 -11.30
N HIS A 121 5.45 -6.03 -10.75
CA HIS A 121 4.91 -4.90 -11.52
C HIS A 121 6.01 -4.22 -12.35
N SER A 122 5.62 -3.70 -13.51
CA SER A 122 6.48 -2.83 -14.32
C SER A 122 6.49 -1.41 -13.76
N ALA A 123 7.39 -0.56 -14.27
CA ALA A 123 7.40 0.86 -13.92
C ALA A 123 6.09 1.55 -14.29
N GLU A 124 5.49 1.19 -15.42
CA GLU A 124 4.21 1.72 -15.89
C GLU A 124 3.06 1.29 -14.97
N ALA A 125 3.06 0.04 -14.50
CA ALA A 125 2.08 -0.43 -13.52
C ALA A 125 2.20 0.34 -12.20
N TYR A 126 3.42 0.58 -11.70
CA TYR A 126 3.62 1.41 -10.51
C TYR A 126 3.16 2.86 -10.71
N ALA A 127 3.42 3.45 -11.88
CA ALA A 127 2.92 4.78 -12.23
C ALA A 127 1.38 4.83 -12.17
N GLN A 128 0.71 3.82 -12.72
CA GLN A 128 -0.75 3.72 -12.68
C GLN A 128 -1.30 3.56 -11.26
N ILE A 129 -0.64 2.74 -10.42
CA ILE A 129 -1.02 2.58 -9.01
C ILE A 129 -0.92 3.92 -8.29
N PHE A 130 0.17 4.66 -8.50
CA PHE A 130 0.34 6.00 -7.94
C PHE A 130 -0.75 6.98 -8.44
N SER A 131 -1.02 7.04 -9.75
CA SER A 131 -2.06 7.92 -10.28
C SER A 131 -3.46 7.59 -9.73
N ARG A 132 -3.77 6.31 -9.51
CA ARG A 132 -5.01 5.89 -8.82
C ARG A 132 -5.01 6.36 -7.37
N ALA A 133 -3.89 6.23 -6.66
CA ALA A 133 -3.77 6.71 -5.29
C ALA A 133 -3.92 8.23 -5.16
N VAL A 134 -3.55 9.00 -6.18
CA VAL A 134 -3.80 10.46 -6.25
C VAL A 134 -5.28 10.77 -6.45
N LYS A 135 -5.96 10.07 -7.36
CA LYS A 135 -7.34 10.41 -7.78
C LYS A 135 -8.43 9.81 -6.89
N GLY A 136 -8.14 8.71 -6.19
CA GLY A 136 -9.16 7.86 -5.59
C GLY A 136 -9.68 6.81 -6.57
N LEU A 137 -10.33 5.78 -6.03
CA LEU A 137 -11.02 4.73 -6.79
C LEU A 137 -12.30 5.27 -7.44
#